data_AF-A0AB40A711-F1
#
_entry.id   AF-A0AB40A711-F1
#
_cell.length_a   1.000
_cell.length_b   1.000
_cell.length_c   1.000
_cell.angle_alpha   90.00
_cell.angle_beta   90.00
_cell.angle_gamma   90.00
#
_symmetry.space_group_name_H-M   'P 1'
#
loop_
_entity.id
_entity.type
_entity.pdbx_description
1 polymer ?
#
loop_
_entity_poly.entity_id
_entity_poly.type
_entity_poly.pdbx_seq_one_letter_code
_entity_poly.pdbx_strand_id
1 'polypeptide(L)'
;MSSATLIAFCVLVVLTGQSVGQNVAVMQAVELANEQFKTAQVVAREKLPTNAAAQNDAQDQLDTLKMALSHCETELRSTLNVTAHKTCVNVVFAVFYTTLDRLAGEHWAIYGATSGASRIGLFW
;
A
#
# COMPACT_ATOMS: atom_id res chain seq x y z
N MET A 1 -35.76 -22.06 30.70
CA MET A 1 -34.60 -21.21 30.36
C MET A 1 -35.06 -19.76 30.43
N SER A 2 -34.40 -18.93 31.24
CA SER A 2 -34.83 -17.54 31.50
C SER A 2 -34.53 -16.65 30.28
N SER A 3 -35.41 -15.70 29.97
CA SER A 3 -35.24 -14.73 28.87
C SER A 3 -33.88 -14.02 28.91
N ALA A 4 -33.32 -13.80 30.11
CA ALA A 4 -32.01 -13.22 30.32
C ALA A 4 -30.85 -14.08 29.78
N THR A 5 -30.95 -15.41 29.85
CA THR A 5 -29.93 -16.32 29.31
C THR A 5 -29.89 -16.32 27.77
N LEU A 6 -31.02 -16.07 27.12
CA LEU A 6 -31.12 -15.96 25.66
C LEU A 6 -30.53 -14.64 25.14
N ILE A 7 -30.80 -13.54 25.84
CA ILE A 7 -30.25 -12.21 25.51
C ILE A 7 -28.73 -12.20 25.67
N ALA A 8 -28.22 -12.77 26.77
CA ALA A 8 -26.77 -12.88 27.00
C ALA A 8 -26.07 -13.69 25.90
N PHE A 9 -26.67 -14.81 25.46
CA PHE A 9 -26.14 -15.61 24.35
C PHE A 9 -26.16 -14.85 23.02
N CYS A 10 -27.25 -14.16 22.68
CA CYS A 10 -27.33 -13.36 21.46
C CYS A 10 -26.27 -12.24 21.44
N VAL A 11 -26.06 -11.54 22.56
CA VAL A 11 -25.05 -10.48 22.66
C VAL A 11 -23.63 -11.05 22.54
N LEU A 12 -23.34 -12.20 23.16
CA LEU A 12 -22.04 -12.89 23.04
C LEU A 12 -21.75 -13.36 21.61
N VAL A 13 -22.74 -13.90 20.90
CA VAL A 13 -22.59 -14.35 19.50
C VAL A 13 -22.36 -13.16 18.57
N VAL A 14 -23.05 -12.04 18.78
CA VAL A 14 -22.83 -10.82 17.98
C VAL A 14 -21.45 -10.21 18.22
N LEU A 15 -21.02 -10.13 19.48
CA LEU A 15 -19.70 -9.58 19.84
C LEU A 15 -18.54 -10.43 19.30
N THR A 16 -18.66 -11.76 19.41
CA THR A 16 -17.64 -12.68 18.85
C THR A 16 -17.61 -12.64 17.33
N GLY A 17 -18.77 -12.63 16.66
CA GLY A 17 -18.85 -12.49 15.20
C GLY A 17 -18.24 -11.19 14.67
N GLN A 18 -18.47 -10.06 15.36
CA GLN A 18 -17.86 -8.78 15.00
C GLN A 18 -16.34 -8.79 15.16
N SER A 19 -15.81 -9.40 16.23
CA SER A 19 -14.37 -9.50 16.46
C SER A 19 -13.64 -10.33 15.40
N VAL A 20 -14.25 -11.43 14.94
CA VAL A 20 -13.68 -12.30 13.89
C VAL A 20 -13.71 -11.59 12.54
N GLY A 21 -14.83 -10.95 12.17
CA GLY A 21 -14.96 -10.21 10.92
C GLY A 21 -13.96 -9.05 10.80
N GLN A 22 -13.72 -8.33 11.91
CA GLN A 22 -12.78 -7.22 11.94
C GLN A 22 -11.33 -7.68 11.78
N ASN A 23 -10.95 -8.82 12.38
CA ASN A 23 -9.63 -9.41 12.21
C ASN A 23 -9.36 -9.84 10.76
N VAL A 24 -10.36 -10.46 10.11
CA VAL A 24 -10.26 -10.84 8.69
C VAL A 24 -10.07 -9.60 7.80
N ALA A 25 -10.82 -8.53 8.04
CA ALA A 25 -10.70 -7.29 7.28
C ALA A 25 -9.33 -6.63 7.44
N VAL A 26 -8.74 -6.65 8.64
CA VAL A 26 -7.38 -6.16 8.90
C VAL A 26 -6.35 -6.97 8.11
N MET A 27 -6.41 -8.31 8.16
CA MET A 27 -5.48 -9.16 7.42
C MET A 27 -5.58 -8.95 5.90
N GLN A 28 -6.79 -8.87 5.36
CA GLN A 28 -7.01 -8.61 3.94
C GLN A 28 -6.49 -7.24 3.50
N ALA A 29 -6.62 -6.21 4.35
CA ALA A 29 -6.12 -4.88 4.05
C ALA A 29 -4.58 -4.85 3.96
N VAL A 30 -3.89 -5.54 4.87
CA VAL A 30 -2.42 -5.68 4.84
C VAL A 30 -1.98 -6.45 3.59
N GLU A 31 -2.65 -7.55 3.26
CA GLU A 31 -2.30 -8.35 2.09
C GLU A 31 -2.46 -7.55 0.79
N LEU A 32 -3.54 -6.78 0.65
CA LEU A 32 -3.75 -5.93 -0.51
C LEU A 32 -2.62 -4.88 -0.67
N ALA A 33 -2.17 -4.27 0.43
CA ALA A 33 -1.07 -3.32 0.39
C ALA A 33 0.26 -3.99 -0.03
N ASN A 34 0.51 -5.21 0.42
CA ASN A 34 1.69 -5.99 0.02
C ASN A 34 1.67 -6.37 -1.47
N GLU A 35 0.51 -6.76 -2.00
CA GLU A 35 0.36 -7.03 -3.44
C GLU A 35 0.62 -5.77 -4.28
N GLN A 36 0.09 -4.62 -3.86
CA GLN A 36 0.39 -3.34 -4.52
C GLN A 36 1.88 -2.99 -4.45
N PHE A 37 2.55 -3.30 -3.33
CA PHE A 37 3.99 -3.08 -3.20
C PHE A 37 4.79 -3.94 -4.18
N LYS A 38 4.41 -5.21 -4.39
CA LYS A 38 5.03 -6.06 -5.41
C LYS A 38 4.85 -5.48 -6.81
N THR A 39 3.67 -4.94 -7.13
CA THR A 39 3.46 -4.23 -8.40
C THR A 39 4.36 -3.00 -8.51
N ALA A 40 4.47 -2.19 -7.46
CA ALA A 40 5.36 -1.03 -7.44
C ALA A 40 6.84 -1.40 -7.65
N GLN A 41 7.30 -2.55 -7.14
CA GLN A 41 8.66 -3.06 -7.40
C GLN A 41 8.90 -3.31 -8.89
N VAL A 42 7.94 -3.94 -9.57
CA VAL A 42 8.01 -4.19 -11.01
C VAL A 42 8.03 -2.86 -11.76
N VAL A 43 7.13 -1.94 -11.42
CA VAL A 43 7.02 -0.63 -12.08
C VAL A 43 8.31 0.19 -11.91
N ALA A 44 8.87 0.25 -10.70
CA ALA A 44 10.12 0.98 -10.43
C ALA A 44 11.29 0.45 -11.27
N ARG A 45 11.38 -0.88 -11.40
CA ARG A 45 12.43 -1.54 -12.17
C ARG A 45 12.28 -1.34 -13.67
N GLU A 46 11.05 -1.41 -14.18
CA GLU A 46 10.76 -1.38 -15.62
C GLU A 46 10.67 0.03 -16.20
N LYS A 47 10.22 1.01 -15.40
CA LYS A 47 9.99 2.38 -15.88
C LYS A 47 11.23 3.27 -15.82
N LEU A 48 12.24 2.88 -15.05
CA LEU A 48 13.53 3.56 -15.02
C LEU A 48 14.56 2.83 -15.89
N PRO A 49 15.58 3.53 -16.43
CA PRO A 49 16.63 2.87 -17.19
C PRO A 49 17.39 1.83 -16.34
N THR A 50 17.99 0.84 -16.98
CA THR A 50 18.67 -0.29 -16.31
C THR A 50 20.07 0.03 -15.77
N ASN A 51 20.49 1.29 -15.81
CA ASN A 51 21.79 1.70 -15.27
C ASN A 51 21.78 1.71 -13.73
N ALA A 52 22.98 1.62 -13.14
CA ALA A 52 23.12 1.51 -11.68
C ALA A 52 22.53 2.71 -10.91
N ALA A 53 22.68 3.95 -11.41
CA ALA A 53 22.18 5.13 -10.72
C ALA A 53 20.65 5.15 -10.67
N ALA A 54 20.00 4.93 -11.81
CA ALA A 54 18.54 4.89 -11.89
C ALA A 54 17.94 3.74 -11.05
N GLN A 55 18.59 2.57 -11.04
CA GLN A 55 18.11 1.44 -10.24
C GLN A 55 18.36 1.62 -8.74
N ASN A 56 19.43 2.32 -8.34
CA ASN A 56 19.65 2.70 -6.93
C ASN A 56 18.56 3.69 -6.46
N ASP A 57 18.27 4.73 -7.26
CA ASP A 57 17.20 5.67 -6.93
C ASP A 57 15.83 4.96 -6.86
N ALA A 58 15.58 3.99 -7.75
CA ALA A 58 14.39 3.15 -7.71
C ALA A 58 14.28 2.39 -6.37
N GLN A 59 15.39 1.79 -5.94
CA GLN A 59 15.47 1.02 -4.70
C GLN A 59 15.24 1.91 -3.48
N ASP A 60 15.82 3.10 -3.44
CA ASP A 60 15.61 4.07 -2.35
C ASP A 60 14.14 4.50 -2.22
N GLN A 61 13.45 4.68 -3.36
CA GLN A 61 12.01 4.98 -3.35
C GLN A 61 11.18 3.78 -2.87
N LEU A 62 11.55 2.55 -3.24
CA LEU A 62 10.88 1.34 -2.77
C LEU A 62 11.09 1.12 -1.26
N ASP A 63 12.27 1.40 -0.74
CA ASP A 63 12.56 1.30 0.70
C ASP A 63 11.77 2.35 1.48
N THR A 64 11.67 3.58 0.95
CA THR A 64 10.83 4.64 1.50
C THR A 64 9.35 4.26 1.51
N LEU A 65 8.84 3.72 0.39
CA LEU A 65 7.48 3.22 0.27
C LEU A 65 7.20 2.11 1.29
N LYS A 66 8.11 1.14 1.43
CA LYS A 66 7.99 0.03 2.38
C LYS A 66 7.93 0.54 3.83
N MET A 67 8.77 1.51 4.18
CA MET A 67 8.75 2.14 5.49
C MET A 67 7.41 2.83 5.76
N ALA A 68 6.91 3.62 4.80
CA ALA A 68 5.62 4.29 4.93
C ALA A 68 4.43 3.31 5.04
N LEU A 69 4.46 2.21 4.29
CA LEU A 69 3.46 1.13 4.42
C LEU A 69 3.50 0.47 5.81
N SER A 70 4.69 0.28 6.38
CA SER A 70 4.83 -0.23 7.75
C SER A 70 4.21 0.72 8.78
N HIS A 71 4.30 2.04 8.57
CA HIS A 71 3.58 3.01 9.40
C HIS A 71 2.05 2.88 9.24
N CYS A 72 1.54 2.79 8.01
CA CYS A 72 0.11 2.57 7.77
C CYS A 72 -0.40 1.26 8.40
N GLU A 73 0.40 0.19 8.37
CA GLU A 73 0.07 -1.09 9.01
C GLU A 73 0.10 -1.00 10.54
N THR A 74 1.08 -0.29 11.11
CA THR A 74 1.16 -0.09 12.57
C THR A 74 -0.09 0.63 13.08
N GLU A 75 -0.53 1.68 12.37
CA GLU A 75 -1.77 2.39 12.67
C GLU A 75 -3.02 1.51 12.47
N LEU A 76 -3.04 0.64 11.47
CA LEU A 76 -4.14 -0.31 11.29
C LEU A 76 -4.24 -1.27 12.48
N ARG A 77 -3.10 -1.79 12.96
CA ARG A 77 -3.08 -2.74 14.08
C ARG A 77 -3.46 -2.07 15.41
N SER A 78 -3.18 -0.77 15.58
CA SER A 78 -3.54 -0.02 16.78
C SER A 78 -5.01 0.43 16.78
N THR A 79 -5.51 0.89 15.63
CA THR A 79 -6.86 1.49 15.52
C THR A 79 -7.92 0.51 15.04
N LEU A 80 -7.51 -0.60 14.41
CA LEU A 80 -8.38 -1.52 13.68
C LEU A 80 -9.25 -0.83 12.61
N ASN A 81 -8.83 0.35 12.15
CA ASN A 81 -9.58 1.19 11.22
C ASN A 81 -9.08 0.95 9.78
N VAL A 82 -9.73 0.01 9.11
CA VAL A 82 -9.43 -0.37 7.72
C VAL A 82 -9.59 0.81 6.74
N THR A 83 -10.56 1.69 6.99
CA THR A 83 -10.77 2.87 6.12
C THR A 83 -9.60 3.84 6.21
N ALA A 84 -9.15 4.15 7.43
CA ALA A 84 -7.99 5.02 7.64
C ALA A 84 -6.71 4.41 7.04
N HIS A 85 -6.52 3.10 7.19
CA HIS A 85 -5.41 2.39 6.55
C HIS A 85 -5.46 2.51 5.03
N LYS A 86 -6.61 2.29 4.40
CA LYS A 86 -6.77 2.44 2.94
C LYS A 86 -6.42 3.86 2.47
N THR A 87 -6.84 4.88 3.20
CA THR A 87 -6.48 6.28 2.91
C THR A 87 -4.97 6.48 3.02
N CYS A 88 -4.33 5.98 4.08
CA CYS A 88 -2.89 6.06 4.27
C CYS A 88 -2.13 5.41 3.11
N VAL A 89 -2.48 4.16 2.77
CA VAL A 89 -1.87 3.40 1.67
C VAL A 89 -2.01 4.15 0.34
N ASN A 90 -3.22 4.64 0.01
CA ASN A 90 -3.44 5.39 -1.23
C ASN A 90 -2.58 6.66 -1.33
N VAL A 91 -2.47 7.42 -0.24
CA VAL A 91 -1.65 8.64 -0.21
C VAL A 91 -0.18 8.29 -0.43
N VAL A 92 0.32 7.26 0.27
CA VAL A 92 1.72 6.83 0.17
C VAL A 92 2.05 6.35 -1.26
N PHE A 93 1.17 5.56 -1.89
CA PHE A 93 1.37 5.13 -3.27
C PHE A 93 1.29 6.29 -4.27
N ALA A 94 0.40 7.26 -4.07
CA ALA A 94 0.33 8.45 -4.93
C ALA A 94 1.64 9.26 -4.88
N VAL A 95 2.22 9.45 -3.69
CA VAL A 95 3.53 10.10 -3.52
C VAL A 95 4.63 9.29 -4.20
N PHE A 96 4.64 7.97 -4.03
CA PHE A 96 5.61 7.08 -4.66
C PHE A 96 5.58 7.20 -6.19
N TYR A 97 4.41 7.07 -6.82
CA TYR A 97 4.29 7.14 -8.28
C TYR A 97 4.59 8.53 -8.84
N THR A 98 4.25 9.59 -8.11
CA THR A 98 4.63 10.97 -8.49
C THR A 98 6.15 11.14 -8.47
N THR A 99 6.82 10.59 -7.45
CA THR A 99 8.28 10.67 -7.32
C THR A 99 8.97 9.83 -8.38
N LEU A 100 8.42 8.65 -8.68
CA LEU A 100 8.94 7.78 -9.72
C LEU A 100 8.79 8.39 -11.12
N ASP A 101 7.68 9.11 -11.41
CA ASP A 101 7.51 9.85 -12.66
C ASP A 101 8.59 10.94 -12.82
N ARG A 102 8.90 11.66 -11.74
CA ARG A 102 9.98 12.66 -11.73
C ARG A 102 11.35 12.01 -12.03
N LEU A 103 11.67 10.91 -11.34
CA LEU A 103 12.93 10.17 -11.56
C LEU A 103 13.02 9.64 -13.00
N ALA A 104 11.91 9.15 -13.56
CA ALA A 104 11.87 8.72 -14.95
C ALA A 104 12.17 9.91 -15.89
N GLY A 105 11.59 11.07 -15.65
CA GLY A 105 11.90 12.30 -16.39
C GLY A 105 13.38 12.69 -16.34
N GLU A 106 14.00 12.61 -15.17
CA GLU A 106 15.41 12.95 -14.96
C GLU A 106 16.35 11.95 -15.65
N HIS A 107 16.15 10.66 -15.38
CA HIS A 107 17.03 9.63 -15.94
C HIS A 107 16.86 9.50 -17.45
N TRP A 108 15.64 9.42 -17.99
CA TRP A 108 15.46 9.27 -19.44
C TRP A 108 15.92 10.50 -20.25
N ALA A 109 15.79 11.72 -19.70
CA ALA A 109 16.30 12.92 -20.36
C ALA A 109 17.84 12.89 -20.49
N ILE A 110 18.55 12.37 -19.48
CA ILE A 110 20.01 12.21 -19.50
C ILE A 110 20.44 11.16 -20.53
N TYR A 111 19.64 10.11 -20.76
CA TYR A 111 19.96 9.02 -21.69
C TYR A 111 19.49 9.22 -23.13
N GLY A 112 18.90 10.37 -23.48
CA GLY A 112 18.56 10.73 -24.86
C GLY A 112 17.46 9.88 -25.51
N ALA A 113 16.70 9.10 -24.73
CA ALA A 113 15.62 8.25 -25.24
C ALA A 113 14.24 8.84 -24.92
N THR A 114 13.41 9.01 -25.96
CA THR A 114 12.03 9.51 -25.91
C THR A 114 11.02 8.52 -25.28
N SER A 115 11.44 7.31 -24.87
CA SER A 115 10.53 6.20 -24.56
C SER A 115 10.14 6.04 -23.08
N GLY A 116 10.59 6.91 -22.17
CA GLY A 116 10.10 6.93 -20.78
C GLY A 116 8.72 7.57 -20.60
N ALA A 117 8.14 8.14 -21.68
CA ALA A 117 7.03 9.10 -21.62
C ALA A 117 5.63 8.54 -21.31
N SER A 118 5.48 7.26 -20.98
CA SER A 118 4.26 6.79 -20.34
C SER A 118 4.26 7.27 -18.89
N ARG A 119 3.82 8.52 -18.69
CA ARG A 119 3.71 9.19 -17.38
C ARG A 119 3.22 8.20 -16.34
N ILE A 120 4.08 7.83 -15.41
CA ILE A 120 3.77 6.79 -14.43
C ILE A 120 2.57 7.26 -13.59
N GLY A 121 2.51 8.56 -13.28
CA GLY A 121 1.38 9.16 -12.57
C GLY A 121 0.06 9.29 -13.36
N LEU A 122 -0.01 8.89 -14.64
CA LEU A 122 -1.28 8.89 -15.41
C LEU A 122 -2.00 7.54 -15.41
N PHE A 123 -1.34 6.45 -14.99
CA PHE A 123 -1.88 5.09 -15.09
C PHE A 123 -2.08 4.40 -13.72
N TRP A 124 -1.73 5.05 -12.61
CA TRP A 124 -1.66 4.44 -11.28
C TRP A 124 -2.14 5.37 -10.16
#